data_AF-A0A9E3E1S8-F1
#
_entry.id   AF-A0A9E3E1S8-F1
#
_cell.length_a   1.000
_cell.length_b   1.000
_cell.length_c   1.000
_cell.angle_alpha   90.00
_cell.angle_beta   90.00
_cell.angle_gamma   90.00
#
_symmetry.space_group_name_H-M   'P 1'
#
loop_
_entity.id
_entity.type
_entity.pdbx_description
1 polymer ?
#
loop_
_entity_poly.entity_id
_entity_poly.type
_entity_poly.pdbx_seq_one_letter_code
_entity_poly.pdbx_strand_id
1 'polypeptide(L)'
;MKKPLATLALVVAACSSYDSTNVEGTIVRPGNFIAGSGVVTGVGVLRNQNSNSSIDRNLYRISLRMDVGGFQQIDTDNNTFFEGQAVNLTNDGRIEHVSGTSLNRR
;
A
#
# COMPACT_ATOMS: atom_id res chain seq x y z
N MET A 1 -22.27 -46.56 22.00
CA MET A 1 -22.44 -46.09 20.61
C MET A 1 -22.74 -44.59 20.66
N LYS A 2 -21.81 -43.71 20.26
CA LYS A 2 -21.88 -42.86 19.04
C LYS A 2 -23.25 -42.14 18.93
N LYS A 3 -23.42 -40.81 19.00
CA LYS A 3 -22.62 -39.69 18.45
C LYS A 3 -22.94 -38.34 19.17
N PRO A 4 -21.98 -37.40 19.17
CA PRO A 4 -22.03 -36.13 19.91
C PRO A 4 -22.75 -34.97 19.18
N LEU A 5 -23.14 -33.97 19.99
CA LEU A 5 -23.59 -32.61 19.68
C LEU A 5 -23.10 -32.08 18.32
N ALA A 6 -24.04 -31.72 17.45
CA ALA A 6 -23.78 -31.09 16.17
C ALA A 6 -24.53 -29.75 16.10
N THR A 7 -24.16 -28.74 16.88
CA THR A 7 -24.73 -27.38 16.70
C THR A 7 -23.90 -26.28 17.36
N LEU A 8 -22.62 -26.12 16.99
CA LEU A 8 -21.94 -24.85 17.28
C LEU A 8 -20.71 -24.67 16.40
N ALA A 9 -20.83 -23.86 15.35
CA ALA A 9 -19.75 -23.08 14.72
C ALA A 9 -20.21 -22.55 13.34
N LEU A 10 -21.22 -21.67 13.31
CA LEU A 10 -21.30 -20.68 12.24
C LEU A 10 -20.21 -19.63 12.52
N VAL A 11 -18.95 -19.99 12.26
CA VAL A 11 -17.85 -19.04 12.33
C VAL A 11 -17.94 -18.16 11.09
N VAL A 12 -18.26 -16.91 11.37
CA VAL A 12 -18.25 -15.72 10.52
C VAL A 12 -17.09 -15.79 9.50
N ALA A 13 -17.37 -16.29 8.30
CA ALA A 13 -16.55 -16.04 7.13
C ALA A 13 -16.83 -14.61 6.64
N ALA A 14 -16.40 -13.63 7.42
CA ALA A 14 -16.17 -12.28 6.90
C ALA A 14 -14.93 -12.38 6.01
N CYS A 15 -15.14 -12.83 4.77
CA CYS A 15 -14.18 -12.63 3.70
C CYS A 15 -14.03 -11.12 3.52
N SER A 16 -13.05 -10.52 4.20
CA SER A 16 -12.52 -9.23 3.79
C SER A 16 -11.90 -9.47 2.41
N SER A 17 -12.66 -9.18 1.36
CA SER A 17 -12.12 -9.09 0.01
C SER A 17 -11.12 -7.95 0.01
N TYR A 18 -9.84 -8.31 0.15
CA TYR A 18 -8.74 -7.41 -0.15
C TYR A 18 -8.78 -7.19 -1.65
N ASP A 19 -9.35 -6.05 -2.05
CA ASP A 19 -9.44 -5.68 -3.46
C ASP A 19 -8.03 -5.42 -3.99
N SER A 20 -7.51 -6.39 -4.74
CA SER A 20 -6.15 -6.40 -5.26
C SER A 20 -5.95 -5.38 -6.39
N THR A 21 -6.99 -4.64 -6.79
CA THR A 21 -6.89 -3.66 -7.87
C THR A 21 -6.27 -2.33 -7.45
N ASN A 22 -6.18 -2.03 -6.15
CA ASN A 22 -5.60 -0.78 -5.63
C ASN A 22 -4.26 -0.97 -4.89
N VAL A 23 -3.51 -1.98 -5.30
CA VAL A 23 -2.23 -2.40 -4.69
C VAL A 23 -1.05 -1.61 -5.28
N GLU A 24 -1.31 -0.79 -6.28
CA GLU A 24 -0.29 -0.06 -7.02
C GLU A 24 -0.71 1.40 -7.26
N GLY A 25 0.26 2.30 -7.24
CA GLY A 25 0.09 3.70 -7.63
C GLY A 25 1.15 4.13 -8.63
N THR A 26 0.83 5.09 -9.49
CA THR A 26 1.81 5.68 -10.42
C THR A 26 2.64 6.71 -9.67
N ILE A 27 3.96 6.72 -9.88
CA ILE A 27 4.83 7.80 -9.42
C ILE A 27 4.71 8.94 -10.43
N VAL A 28 3.87 9.92 -10.10
CA VAL A 28 3.51 11.03 -11.01
C VAL A 28 4.67 12.00 -11.19
N ARG A 29 5.52 12.13 -10.16
CA ARG A 29 6.71 12.98 -10.23
C ARG A 29 7.97 12.16 -10.02
N PRO A 30 8.55 11.67 -11.13
CA PRO A 30 9.88 11.14 -11.29
C PRO A 30 10.80 11.31 -10.10
N GLY A 31 11.29 12.54 -9.96
CA GLY A 31 12.50 12.79 -9.18
C GLY A 31 13.66 11.87 -9.58
N ASN A 32 14.78 11.99 -8.89
CA ASN A 32 15.82 10.97 -8.90
C ASN A 32 15.50 9.92 -7.83
N PHE A 33 14.33 9.29 -7.91
CA PHE A 33 13.99 8.23 -6.96
C PHE A 33 14.82 6.98 -7.26
N ILE A 34 15.19 6.25 -6.21
CA ILE A 34 15.88 4.97 -6.34
C ILE A 34 14.82 3.88 -6.22
N ALA A 35 14.79 2.97 -7.20
CA ALA A 35 13.94 1.79 -7.16
C ALA A 35 14.42 0.82 -6.07
N GLY A 36 13.48 0.12 -5.45
CA GLY A 36 13.74 -0.82 -4.36
C GLY A 36 12.64 -0.80 -3.29
N SER A 37 12.82 -1.65 -2.28
CA SER A 37 11.88 -1.77 -1.16
C SER A 37 12.18 -0.77 -0.05
N GLY A 38 11.13 -0.43 0.69
CA GLY A 38 11.23 0.41 1.88
C GLY A 38 9.94 0.45 2.66
N VAL A 39 9.94 1.27 3.71
CA VAL A 39 8.79 1.49 4.58
C VAL A 39 8.35 2.94 4.50
N VAL A 40 7.05 3.15 4.36
CA VAL A 40 6.45 4.49 4.40
C VAL A 40 6.60 5.06 5.81
N THR A 41 7.22 6.23 5.93
CA THR A 41 7.40 6.95 7.19
C THR A 41 6.52 8.20 7.28
N GLY A 42 5.71 8.48 6.27
CA GLY A 42 4.75 9.58 6.29
C GLY A 42 4.02 9.74 4.97
N VAL A 43 2.81 10.29 5.05
CA VAL A 43 1.94 10.56 3.89
C VAL A 43 1.42 11.99 3.97
N GLY A 44 1.63 12.78 2.93
CA GLY A 44 1.13 14.14 2.80
C GLY A 44 0.19 14.30 1.60
N VAL A 45 -0.82 15.15 1.72
CA VAL A 45 -1.75 15.42 0.59
C VAL A 45 -1.35 16.70 -0.12
N LEU A 46 -1.08 16.59 -1.41
CA LEU A 46 -0.83 17.70 -2.33
C LEU A 46 -2.14 18.05 -3.04
N ARG A 47 -2.86 19.01 -2.47
CA ARG A 47 -4.22 19.34 -2.91
C ARG A 47 -4.25 19.94 -4.32
N ASN A 48 -5.19 19.49 -5.15
CA ASN A 48 -5.41 20.00 -6.52
C ASN A 48 -4.17 19.93 -7.44
N GLN A 49 -3.27 18.96 -7.20
CA GLN A 49 -2.04 18.79 -7.98
C GLN A 49 -2.12 17.64 -9.00
N ASN A 50 -3.21 16.85 -9.00
CA ASN A 50 -3.48 15.82 -9.99
C ASN A 50 -4.39 16.39 -11.09
N SER A 51 -3.79 17.05 -12.08
CA SER A 51 -4.51 17.65 -13.20
C SER A 51 -5.11 16.62 -14.16
N ASN A 52 -4.65 15.37 -14.10
CA ASN A 52 -5.00 14.32 -15.05
C ASN A 52 -6.20 13.47 -14.58
N SER A 53 -6.63 13.65 -13.32
CA SER A 53 -7.75 12.93 -12.73
C SER A 53 -8.94 13.85 -12.50
N SER A 54 -10.12 13.44 -12.97
CA SER A 54 -11.38 14.12 -12.73
C SER A 54 -12.07 13.69 -11.44
N ILE A 55 -11.64 12.58 -10.84
CA ILE A 55 -12.26 11.97 -9.67
C ILE A 55 -11.56 12.47 -8.39
N ASP A 56 -10.25 12.28 -8.33
CA ASP A 56 -9.41 12.77 -7.24
C ASP A 56 -8.32 13.69 -7.78
N ARG A 57 -8.45 14.97 -7.47
CA ARG A 57 -7.52 16.01 -7.93
C ARG A 57 -6.28 16.13 -7.04
N ASN A 58 -6.11 15.28 -6.04
CA ASN A 58 -4.97 15.33 -5.15
C ASN A 58 -3.86 14.38 -5.64
N LEU A 59 -2.61 14.75 -5.33
CA LEU A 59 -1.50 13.80 -5.31
C LEU A 59 -1.13 13.51 -3.85
N TYR A 60 -0.46 12.39 -3.63
CA TYR A 60 -0.09 11.89 -2.34
C TYR A 60 1.43 11.78 -2.26
N ARG A 61 2.01 12.57 -1.37
CA ARG A 61 3.44 12.62 -1.12
C ARG A 61 3.80 11.54 -0.11
N ILE A 62 4.55 10.55 -0.55
CA ILE A 62 4.98 9.42 0.27
C ILE A 62 6.43 9.65 0.67
N SER A 63 6.69 9.71 1.96
CA SER A 63 8.04 9.70 2.53
C SER A 63 8.43 8.27 2.84
N LEU A 64 9.59 7.83 2.36
CA LEU A 64 10.06 6.46 2.52
C LEU A 64 11.42 6.40 3.19
N ARG A 65 11.59 5.41 4.06
CA ARG A 65 12.90 4.91 4.47
C ARG A 65 13.20 3.66 3.64
N MET A 66 14.26 3.71 2.83
CA MET A 66 14.62 2.61 1.94
C MET A 66 15.39 1.53 2.68
N ASP A 67 15.22 0.27 2.29
CA ASP A 67 15.91 -0.88 2.90
C ASP A 67 17.41 -0.88 2.58
N VAL A 68 17.78 -0.41 1.39
CA VAL A 68 19.17 -0.17 0.98
C VAL A 68 19.82 1.03 1.68
N GLY A 69 19.07 1.70 2.56
CA GLY A 69 19.47 2.90 3.28
C GLY A 69 19.06 4.20 2.59
N GLY A 70 18.92 5.25 3.39
CA GLY A 70 18.51 6.58 2.94
C GLY A 70 17.01 6.84 3.08
N PHE A 71 16.65 8.10 2.85
CA PHE A 71 15.28 8.58 2.82
C PHE A 71 15.00 9.21 1.47
N GLN A 72 13.83 8.95 0.93
CA GLN A 72 13.38 9.60 -0.30
C GLN A 72 11.89 9.89 -0.23
N GLN A 73 11.43 10.70 -1.17
CA GLN A 73 10.06 11.14 -1.23
C GLN A 73 9.59 11.08 -2.68
N ILE A 74 8.41 10.51 -2.88
CA ILE A 74 7.75 10.43 -4.18
C ILE A 74 6.34 11.02 -4.09
N ASP A 75 5.79 11.43 -5.21
CA ASP A 75 4.39 11.85 -5.31
C ASP A 75 3.63 10.82 -6.16
N THR A 76 2.55 10.25 -5.62
CA THR A 76 1.70 9.24 -6.28
C THR A 76 0.27 9.74 -6.48
N ASP A 77 -0.44 9.18 -7.45
CA ASP A 77 -1.87 9.40 -7.71
C ASP A 77 -2.79 8.54 -6.84
N ASN A 78 -2.23 7.59 -6.07
CA ASN A 78 -3.00 6.66 -5.25
C ASN A 78 -2.99 7.05 -3.76
N ASN A 79 -4.17 7.06 -3.15
CA ASN A 79 -4.41 7.47 -1.77
C ASN A 79 -4.43 6.30 -0.76
N THR A 80 -4.17 5.07 -1.20
CA THR A 80 -4.28 3.87 -0.35
C THR A 80 -3.05 3.57 0.50
N PHE A 81 -1.96 4.33 0.34
CA PHE A 81 -0.73 4.16 1.12
C PHE A 81 -0.81 4.82 2.49
N PHE A 82 -0.23 4.17 3.50
CA PHE A 82 -0.20 4.67 4.88
C PHE A 82 1.16 4.42 5.55
N GLU A 83 1.41 5.17 6.62
CA GLU A 83 2.64 5.05 7.41
C GLU A 83 2.81 3.65 8.03
N GLY A 84 4.04 3.14 8.06
CA GLY A 84 4.39 1.80 8.54
C GLY A 84 4.22 0.70 7.49
N GLN A 85 3.70 1.03 6.31
CA GLN A 85 3.50 0.06 5.23
C GLN A 85 4.80 -0.24 4.49
N ALA A 86 5.05 -1.53 4.22
CA ALA A 86 6.11 -1.96 3.32
C ALA A 86 5.67 -1.84 1.86
N VAL A 87 6.51 -1.19 1.05
CA VAL A 87 6.23 -0.88 -0.35
C VAL A 87 7.47 -1.12 -1.21
N ASN A 88 7.25 -1.31 -2.50
CA ASN A 88 8.30 -1.47 -3.49
C ASN A 88 8.17 -0.37 -4.54
N LEU A 89 9.26 0.33 -4.81
CA LEU A 89 9.36 1.30 -5.89
C LEU A 89 9.99 0.62 -7.09
N THR A 90 9.25 0.54 -8.19
CA THR A 90 9.68 -0.17 -9.39
C THR A 90 10.38 0.76 -10.37
N ASN A 91 11.24 0.18 -11.22
CA ASN A 91 11.98 0.95 -12.24
C ASN A 91 11.09 1.53 -13.34
N ASP A 92 9.86 1.04 -13.49
CA ASP A 92 8.86 1.56 -14.43
C ASP A 92 8.02 2.70 -13.83
N GLY A 93 8.36 3.19 -12.63
CA GLY A 93 7.72 4.37 -12.03
C GLY A 93 6.41 4.05 -11.31
N ARG A 94 6.29 2.86 -10.71
CA ARG A 94 5.15 2.50 -9.85
C ARG A 94 5.61 2.34 -8.40
N ILE A 95 4.67 2.54 -7.48
CA ILE A 95 4.79 2.14 -6.09
C ILE A 95 3.78 1.01 -5.86
N GLU A 96 4.25 -0.11 -5.33
CA GLU A 96 3.46 -1.32 -5.13
C GLU A 96 3.45 -1.69 -3.64
N HIS A 97 2.35 -2.25 -3.14
CA HIS A 97 2.36 -2.84 -1.80
C HIS A 97 3.18 -4.13 -1.82
N VAL A 98 4.04 -4.31 -0.82
CA VAL A 98 4.68 -5.61 -0.63
C VAL A 98 3.69 -6.56 0.03
N SER A 99 2.91 -7.28 -0.78
CA SER A 99 2.02 -8.34 -0.30
C SER A 99 2.83 -9.64 -0.11
N GLY A 100 3.29 -9.88 1.12
CA GLY A 100 4.10 -11.07 1.42
C GLY A 100 4.40 -11.31 2.89
N THR A 101 4.24 -10.30 3.75
CA THR A 101 4.35 -10.46 5.20
C THR A 101 2.97 -10.38 5.83
N SER A 102 2.24 -11.49 5.82
CA SER A 102 1.37 -11.76 6.95
C SER A 102 2.25 -11.68 8.19
N LEU A 103 1.99 -10.72 9.10
CA LEU A 103 2.53 -10.74 10.45
C LEU A 103 2.16 -12.11 11.04
N ASN A 104 3.09 -13.06 11.03
CA ASN A 104 2.95 -14.29 11.79
C ASN A 104 3.09 -13.89 13.26
N ARG A 105 1.97 -13.44 13.83
CA ARG A 105 1.84 -13.12 15.25
C ARG A 105 1.92 -14.46 15.98
N ARG A 106 3.15 -14.89 16.33
CA ARG A 106 3.37 -15.96 17.30
C ARG A 106 3.04 -15.47 18.70
#